data_AF-A0A662F2W3-F1
#
_entry.id   AF-A0A662F2W3-F1
#
_cell.length_a   1.000
_cell.length_b   1.000
_cell.length_c   1.000
_cell.angle_alpha   90.00
_cell.angle_beta   90.00
_cell.angle_gamma   90.00
#
_symmetry.space_group_name_H-M   'P 1'
#
loop_
_entity.id
_entity.type
_entity.pdbx_description
1 polymer ?
#
loop_
_entity_poly.entity_id
_entity_poly.type
_entity_poly.pdbx_seq_one_letter_code
_entity_poly.pdbx_strand_id
1 'polypeptide(L)'
;MELDQIFLITNEFGQKNFNHKKPVQFIIIDNTKQIKELVQDIKDAIEDKICGTEVALNLISGTGKEHMAIIAAIIQSGLGFRLVVLTKDGVIEI
;
A
#
# COMPACT_ATOMS: atom_id res chain seq x y z
N MET A 1 8.60 -15.06 3.92
CA MET A 1 9.11 -13.76 3.44
C MET A 1 9.28 -12.85 4.65
N GLU A 2 10.46 -12.29 4.85
CA GLU A 2 10.70 -11.25 5.86
C GLU A 2 10.49 -9.88 5.19
N LEU A 3 9.77 -8.98 5.85
CA LEU A 3 9.42 -7.66 5.32
C LEU A 3 10.15 -6.60 6.15
N ASP A 4 11.07 -5.88 5.52
CA ASP A 4 11.89 -4.86 6.18
C ASP A 4 11.07 -3.63 6.59
N GLN A 5 10.09 -3.26 5.75
CA GLN A 5 9.25 -2.08 5.94
C GLN A 5 7.82 -2.37 5.49
N ILE A 6 6.85 -1.94 6.31
CA ILE A 6 5.42 -2.14 6.04
C ILE A 6 4.74 -0.78 5.95
N PHE A 7 4.10 -0.53 4.81
CA PHE A 7 3.22 0.61 4.60
C PHE A 7 1.77 0.15 4.66
N LEU A 8 0.93 0.88 5.39
CA LEU A 8 -0.52 0.71 5.36
C LEU A 8 -1.15 1.94 4.72
N ILE A 9 -1.67 1.75 3.52
CA ILE A 9 -2.41 2.78 2.78
C ILE A 9 -3.85 2.74 3.27
N THR A 10 -4.32 3.83 3.86
CA THR A 10 -5.65 3.91 4.48
C THR A 10 -6.13 5.36 4.58
N ASN A 11 -7.38 5.59 4.96
CA ASN A 11 -7.88 6.90 5.37
C ASN A 11 -7.68 7.15 6.88
N GLU A 12 -8.08 8.34 7.36
CA GLU A 12 -8.01 8.71 8.78
C GLU A 12 -8.73 7.73 9.70
N PHE A 13 -9.86 7.16 9.25
CA PHE A 13 -10.61 6.19 10.03
C PHE A 13 -9.75 4.94 10.28
N GLY A 14 -9.12 4.39 9.25
CA GLY A 14 -8.25 3.22 9.44
C GLY A 14 -7.01 3.54 10.26
N GLN A 15 -6.43 4.74 10.16
CA GLN A 15 -5.31 5.13 11.03
C GLN A 15 -5.68 5.09 12.52
N LYS A 16 -6.86 5.60 12.87
CA LYS A 16 -7.33 5.67 14.26
C LYS A 16 -7.77 4.30 14.82
N ASN A 17 -8.25 3.41 13.95
CA ASN A 17 -8.88 2.15 14.37
C ASN A 17 -8.03 0.89 14.12
N PHE A 18 -6.97 0.98 13.31
CA PHE A 18 -6.12 -0.17 13.02
C PHE A 18 -5.15 -0.43 14.17
N ASN A 19 -5.34 -1.55 14.86
CA ASN A 19 -4.45 -1.99 15.91
C ASN A 19 -3.30 -2.82 15.34
N HIS A 20 -2.06 -2.44 15.64
CA HIS A 20 -0.88 -3.14 15.15
C HIS A 20 0.13 -3.38 16.28
N LYS A 21 0.75 -4.57 16.27
CA LYS A 21 1.80 -4.96 17.22
C LYS A 21 3.21 -4.67 16.69
N LYS A 22 3.35 -4.57 15.38
CA LYS A 22 4.61 -4.25 14.70
C LYS A 22 4.60 -2.78 14.24
N PRO A 23 5.75 -2.13 14.09
CA PRO A 23 5.82 -0.82 13.45
C PRO A 23 5.21 -0.87 12.05
N VAL A 24 4.31 0.06 11.75
CA VAL A 24 3.68 0.24 10.45
C VAL A 24 3.72 1.72 10.11
N GLN A 25 4.10 2.05 8.89
CA GLN A 25 4.04 3.41 8.38
C GLN A 25 2.70 3.63 7.69
N PHE A 26 1.93 4.59 8.17
CA PHE A 26 0.66 4.93 7.56
C PHE A 26 0.86 5.89 6.39
N ILE A 27 0.21 5.58 5.27
CA ILE A 27 0.04 6.50 4.15
C ILE A 27 -1.44 6.89 4.14
N ILE A 28 -1.73 8.11 4.58
CA ILE A 28 -3.11 8.59 4.71
C ILE A 28 -3.57 9.16 3.37
N ILE A 29 -4.61 8.55 2.82
CA ILE A 29 -5.22 8.96 1.55
C ILE A 29 -6.60 9.57 1.76
N ASP A 30 -6.93 10.56 0.95
CA ASP A 30 -8.28 11.10 0.83
C ASP A 30 -9.01 10.37 -0.30
N ASN A 31 -9.85 9.41 0.07
CA ASN A 31 -10.60 8.62 -0.89
C ASN A 31 -11.77 9.38 -1.54
N THR A 32 -11.99 10.66 -1.21
CA THR A 32 -12.96 11.52 -1.91
C THR A 32 -12.38 12.14 -3.18
N LYS A 33 -11.05 12.24 -3.27
CA LYS A 33 -10.33 12.78 -4.44
C LYS A 33 -10.57 12.00 -5.72
N GLN A 34 -10.32 12.67 -6.85
CA GLN A 34 -10.36 12.03 -8.16
C GLN A 34 -9.21 11.03 -8.30
N ILE A 35 -9.41 10.01 -9.14
CA ILE A 35 -8.47 8.89 -9.26
C ILE A 35 -7.04 9.35 -9.58
N LYS A 36 -6.86 10.37 -10.43
CA LYS A 36 -5.53 10.87 -10.80
C LYS A 36 -4.81 11.55 -9.65
N GLU A 37 -5.54 12.32 -8.84
CA GLU A 37 -5.00 12.98 -7.65
C GLU A 37 -4.62 11.93 -6.60
N LEU A 38 -5.46 10.91 -6.41
CA LEU A 38 -5.17 9.80 -5.50
C LEU A 38 -3.92 9.01 -5.91
N VAL A 39 -3.72 8.79 -7.21
CA VAL A 39 -2.49 8.19 -7.73
C VAL A 39 -1.28 9.04 -7.39
N GLN A 40 -1.37 10.37 -7.61
CA GLN A 40 -0.25 11.28 -7.33
C GLN A 40 0.08 11.31 -5.83
N ASP A 41 -0.92 11.43 -4.97
CA ASP A 41 -0.73 11.41 -3.50
C ASP A 41 0.00 10.14 -3.04
N ILE A 42 -0.38 8.97 -3.59
CA ILE A 42 0.26 7.70 -3.25
C ILE A 42 1.69 7.66 -3.77
N LYS A 43 1.95 8.13 -5.00
CA LYS A 43 3.30 8.18 -5.57
C LYS A 43 4.23 9.05 -4.72
N ASP A 44 3.82 10.27 -4.43
CA ASP A 44 4.60 11.21 -3.62
C ASP A 44 4.85 10.64 -2.21
N ALA A 45 3.89 9.90 -1.67
CA ALA A 45 4.02 9.28 -0.35
C ALA A 45 4.97 8.07 -0.31
N ILE A 46 5.21 7.38 -1.42
CA ILE A 46 6.13 6.23 -1.50
C ILE A 46 7.47 6.56 -2.15
N GLU A 47 7.56 7.70 -2.83
CA GLU A 47 8.79 8.21 -3.44
C GLU A 47 9.91 8.28 -2.39
N ASP A 48 11.09 7.82 -2.78
CA ASP A 48 12.29 7.70 -1.93
C ASP A 48 12.17 6.82 -0.66
N LYS A 49 11.00 6.21 -0.39
CA LYS A 49 10.81 5.32 0.77
C LYS A 49 11.00 3.83 0.45
N ILE A 50 11.10 3.49 -0.83
CA ILE A 50 11.24 2.11 -1.30
C ILE A 50 12.67 1.93 -1.84
N CYS A 51 13.49 1.20 -1.08
CA CYS A 51 14.84 0.82 -1.49
C CYS A 51 14.77 -0.50 -2.28
N GLY A 52 14.52 -0.43 -3.58
CA GLY A 52 14.49 -1.62 -4.45
C GLY A 52 13.65 -1.42 -5.70
N THR A 53 13.50 -2.49 -6.48
CA THR A 53 12.73 -2.48 -7.73
C THR A 53 11.38 -3.19 -7.62
N GLU A 54 11.09 -3.85 -6.50
CA GLU A 54 9.87 -4.64 -6.30
C GLU A 54 9.28 -4.47 -4.90
N VAL A 55 7.95 -4.53 -4.81
CA VAL A 55 7.20 -4.52 -3.54
C VAL A 55 6.28 -5.74 -3.41
N ALA A 56 6.03 -6.16 -2.18
CA ALA A 56 4.96 -7.09 -1.87
C ALA A 56 3.65 -6.31 -1.68
N LEU A 57 2.65 -6.57 -2.52
CA LEU A 57 1.39 -5.84 -2.56
C LEU A 57 0.22 -6.70 -2.09
N ASN A 58 -0.46 -6.27 -1.03
CA ASN A 58 -1.68 -6.89 -0.55
C ASN A 58 -2.88 -5.96 -0.81
N LEU A 59 -3.92 -6.50 -1.47
CA LEU A 59 -5.15 -5.79 -1.84
C LEU A 59 -6.42 -6.47 -1.30
N ILE A 60 -6.30 -7.34 -0.29
CA ILE A 60 -7.46 -8.04 0.31
C ILE A 60 -8.49 -7.06 0.89
N SER A 61 -8.02 -5.91 1.37
CA SER A 61 -8.85 -4.84 1.90
C SER A 61 -8.83 -3.62 0.98
N GLY A 62 -9.87 -2.79 1.10
CA GLY A 62 -10.04 -1.57 0.30
C GLY A 62 -11.03 -1.75 -0.84
N THR A 63 -11.12 -0.71 -1.66
CA THR A 63 -12.08 -0.59 -2.76
C THR A 63 -11.39 -0.67 -4.12
N GLY A 64 -12.14 -1.00 -5.17
CA GLY A 64 -11.59 -1.03 -6.53
C GLY A 64 -10.94 0.29 -6.96
N LYS A 65 -11.44 1.45 -6.50
CA LYS A 65 -10.82 2.75 -6.77
C LYS A 65 -9.44 2.87 -6.11
N GLU A 66 -9.32 2.47 -4.86
CA GLU A 66 -8.05 2.49 -4.12
C GLU A 66 -7.07 1.50 -4.72
N HIS A 67 -7.51 0.29 -5.05
CA HIS A 67 -6.68 -0.73 -5.70
C HIS A 67 -6.11 -0.22 -7.03
N MET A 68 -6.95 0.38 -7.88
CA MET A 68 -6.50 0.97 -9.13
C MET A 68 -5.47 2.09 -8.90
N ALA A 69 -5.69 2.94 -7.89
CA ALA A 69 -4.77 4.03 -7.60
C ALA A 69 -3.40 3.52 -7.14
N ILE A 70 -3.39 2.54 -6.23
CA ILE A 70 -2.16 1.94 -5.69
C ILE A 70 -1.37 1.24 -6.79
N ILE A 71 -2.02 0.41 -7.60
CA ILE A 71 -1.36 -0.29 -8.71
C ILE A 71 -0.77 0.71 -9.72
N ALA A 72 -1.54 1.73 -10.10
CA ALA A 72 -1.07 2.75 -11.03
C ALA A 72 0.10 3.55 -10.45
N ALA A 73 0.08 3.87 -9.16
CA ALA A 73 1.18 4.56 -8.49
C ALA A 73 2.47 3.73 -8.52
N ILE A 74 2.40 2.46 -8.14
CA ILE A 74 3.55 1.53 -8.15
C ILE A 74 4.15 1.41 -9.56
N ILE A 75 3.31 1.13 -10.57
CA ILE A 75 3.76 0.98 -11.97
C ILE A 75 4.40 2.28 -12.48
N GLN A 76 3.80 3.43 -12.22
CA GLN A 76 4.33 4.72 -12.68
C GLN A 76 5.61 5.14 -11.94
N SER A 77 5.84 4.63 -10.74
CA SER A 77 7.11 4.80 -10.03
C SER A 77 8.20 3.84 -10.51
N GLY A 78 7.93 3.02 -11.54
CA GLY A 78 8.90 2.07 -12.10
C GLY A 78 9.12 0.84 -11.24
N LEU A 79 8.21 0.56 -10.30
CA LEU A 79 8.32 -0.57 -9.38
C LEU A 79 7.51 -1.76 -9.92
N GLY A 80 8.08 -2.96 -9.80
CA GLY A 80 7.35 -4.22 -9.90
C GLY A 80 6.60 -4.54 -8.61
N PHE A 81 5.66 -5.47 -8.67
CA PHE A 81 5.02 -5.98 -7.46
C PHE A 81 4.71 -7.47 -7.56
N ARG A 82 4.76 -8.13 -6.41
CA ARG A 82 4.24 -9.49 -6.19
C ARG A 82 2.95 -9.38 -5.38
N LEU A 83 1.90 -10.06 -5.81
CA LEU A 83 0.67 -10.08 -5.03
C LEU A 83 0.85 -11.03 -3.84
N VAL A 84 0.52 -10.54 -2.65
CA VAL A 84 0.63 -11.32 -1.43
C VAL A 84 -0.60 -11.20 -0.56
N VAL A 85 -0.84 -12.21 0.27
CA VAL A 85 -1.87 -12.20 1.30
C VAL A 85 -1.27 -12.61 2.65
N LEU A 86 -1.76 -11.96 3.71
CA LEU A 86 -1.47 -12.36 5.08
C LEU A 86 -2.44 -13.46 5.50
N THR A 87 -1.90 -14.61 5.87
CA THR A 87 -2.65 -15.77 6.38
C THR A 87 -2.23 -16.11 7.80
N LYS A 88 -2.85 -17.14 8.40
CA LYS A 88 -2.46 -17.66 9.72
C LYS A 88 -1.03 -18.22 9.74
N ASP A 89 -0.56 -18.70 8.60
CA ASP A 89 0.76 -19.32 8.44
C ASP A 89 1.83 -18.30 8.00
N GLY A 90 1.45 -17.03 7.88
CA GLY A 90 2.33 -15.93 7.47
C GLY A 90 1.93 -15.33 6.12
N VAL A 91 2.87 -14.62 5.50
CA VAL A 91 2.66 -13.96 4.20
C VAL A 91 2.96 -14.96 3.08
N ILE A 92 1.99 -15.15 2.18
CA ILE A 92 2.11 -16.00 0.98
C ILE A 92 1.93 -15.16 -0.28
N GLU A 93 2.60 -15.56 -1.35
CA GLU A 93 2.46 -15.00 -2.70
C GLU A 93 1.37 -15.73 -3.48
N ILE A 94 0.66 -15.01 -4.36
CA ILE A 94 -0.45 -15.54 -5.20
C ILE A 94 -0.28 -15.20 -6.68
#